data_AF-W1DL48-F1
#
_entry.id   AF-W1DL48-F1
#
_cell.length_a   1.000
_cell.length_b   1.000
_cell.length_c   1.000
_cell.angle_alpha   90.00
_cell.angle_beta   90.00
_cell.angle_gamma   90.00
#
_symmetry.space_group_name_H-M   'P 1'
#
loop_
_entity.id
_entity.type
_entity.pdbx_description
1 polymer ?
#
loop_
_entity_poly.entity_id
_entity_poly.type
_entity_poly.pdbx_seq_one_letter_code
_entity_poly.pdbx_strand_id
1 'polypeptide(L)'
;MRMILDGVFNHTGDSHPWFDRHQQGSGGAGHDPDSPWRDWFTFSEEGQAHNWLGYASLPKLDYRSTSLVNEIYAGEDSIVRHWLKAPWSMDGWRLDVVHMLGEGGGARNNLQHIAGITQAAKQAQPEAFVFGEHFGDARQWLQADAEDAAMNYRGFTFPIWGFLANTDISYDPQKIDAQTCMAWMDNYRAGLSHQQQLRMFNQLDSHDTARFKSLLGKDVARLPLAVVWLFSWPGVPCIYYGDEVGVDGNNDPFCRKPFPWDPALQDTQLLALYQRMAKLRKAHQALRYGAVR
;
A
#
# COMPACT_ATOMS: atom_id res chain seq x y z
N MET A 1 2.36 17.86 10.19
CA MET A 1 1.72 16.86 9.31
C MET A 1 2.84 16.24 8.49
N ARG A 2 2.80 14.94 8.23
CA ARG A 2 3.76 14.27 7.34
C ARG A 2 3.02 13.90 6.06
N MET A 3 3.67 13.96 4.91
CA MET A 3 3.10 13.64 3.61
C MET A 3 3.85 12.47 2.97
N ILE A 4 3.11 11.42 2.63
CA ILE A 4 3.63 10.23 1.97
C ILE A 4 2.94 10.14 0.62
N LEU A 5 3.72 9.93 -0.44
CA LEU A 5 3.21 9.80 -1.80
C LEU A 5 3.07 8.32 -2.19
N ASP A 6 2.18 8.06 -3.14
CA ASP A 6 2.04 6.75 -3.76
C ASP A 6 3.00 6.63 -4.96
N GLY A 7 3.93 5.68 -4.88
CA GLY A 7 4.99 5.44 -5.85
C GLY A 7 4.65 4.26 -6.76
N VAL A 8 4.05 4.56 -7.91
CA VAL A 8 3.73 3.56 -8.94
C VAL A 8 4.98 3.31 -9.80
N PHE A 9 5.91 2.50 -9.28
CA PHE A 9 7.20 2.23 -9.92
C PHE A 9 7.24 0.88 -10.67
N ASN A 10 6.22 0.04 -10.53
CA ASN A 10 6.18 -1.28 -11.18
C ASN A 10 5.78 -1.19 -12.68
N HIS A 11 4.96 -0.22 -13.05
CA HIS A 11 4.42 -0.04 -14.40
C HIS A 11 4.14 1.44 -14.66
N THR A 12 3.94 1.79 -15.93
CA THR A 12 3.46 3.12 -16.33
C THR A 12 2.09 3.01 -16.98
N GLY A 13 1.49 4.15 -17.34
CA GLY A 13 0.34 4.16 -18.25
C GLY A 13 0.80 3.91 -19.69
N ASP A 14 -0.06 3.30 -20.50
CA ASP A 14 0.17 3.13 -21.94
C ASP A 14 0.23 4.45 -22.72
N SER A 15 -0.33 5.53 -22.16
CA SER A 15 -0.21 6.90 -22.66
C SER A 15 1.05 7.63 -22.17
N HIS A 16 1.86 7.03 -21.30
CA HIS A 16 3.09 7.67 -20.80
C HIS A 16 4.06 7.94 -21.96
N PRO A 17 4.74 9.10 -22.05
CA PRO A 17 5.64 9.42 -23.15
C PRO A 17 6.72 8.38 -23.44
N TRP A 18 7.20 7.66 -22.41
CA TRP A 18 8.14 6.55 -22.58
C TRP A 18 7.57 5.37 -23.38
N PHE A 19 6.25 5.13 -23.31
CA PHE A 19 5.58 4.03 -24.02
C PHE A 19 4.79 4.53 -25.22
N ASP A 20 3.97 5.56 -25.05
CA ASP A 20 3.22 6.28 -26.07
C ASP A 20 2.48 5.37 -27.06
N ARG A 21 1.61 4.52 -26.53
CA ARG A 21 0.79 3.60 -27.33
C ARG A 21 -0.11 4.33 -28.32
N HIS A 22 -0.57 5.51 -27.93
CA HIS A 22 -1.50 6.33 -28.70
C HIS A 22 -0.82 7.30 -29.66
N GLN A 23 0.52 7.27 -29.77
CA GLN A 23 1.31 8.12 -30.67
C GLN A 23 0.99 9.61 -30.49
N GLN A 24 0.84 10.04 -29.22
CA GLN A 24 0.66 11.45 -28.87
C GLN A 24 1.98 12.21 -28.81
N GLY A 25 3.09 11.48 -28.58
CA GLY A 25 4.45 12.00 -28.56
C GLY A 25 5.27 11.53 -29.77
N SER A 26 6.59 11.63 -29.63
CA SER A 26 7.54 11.17 -30.65
C SER A 26 8.49 10.13 -30.05
N GLY A 27 8.47 8.90 -30.59
CA GLY A 27 9.47 7.88 -30.32
C GLY A 27 9.25 7.07 -29.03
N GLY A 28 8.00 6.79 -28.65
CA GLY A 28 7.72 5.94 -27.51
C GLY A 28 7.93 4.45 -27.80
N ALA A 29 8.33 3.70 -26.76
CA ALA A 29 8.70 2.30 -26.87
C ALA A 29 7.58 1.39 -27.40
N GLY A 30 6.31 1.79 -27.28
CA GLY A 30 5.16 0.99 -27.67
C GLY A 30 5.00 0.81 -29.18
N HIS A 31 5.55 1.71 -30.00
CA HIS A 31 5.45 1.65 -31.46
C HIS A 31 6.80 1.82 -32.18
N ASP A 32 7.81 2.38 -31.54
CA ASP A 32 9.15 2.59 -32.10
C ASP A 32 10.16 1.60 -31.49
N PRO A 33 10.67 0.61 -32.26
CA PRO A 33 11.71 -0.30 -31.81
C PRO A 33 13.06 0.37 -31.50
N ASP A 34 13.33 1.53 -32.11
CA ASP A 34 14.57 2.29 -31.93
C ASP A 34 14.43 3.39 -30.86
N SER A 35 13.31 3.38 -30.12
CA SER A 35 13.06 4.30 -29.01
C SER A 35 14.19 4.24 -27.96
N PRO A 36 14.63 5.38 -27.41
CA PRO A 36 15.59 5.41 -26.31
C PRO A 36 15.07 4.77 -25.02
N TRP A 37 13.75 4.54 -24.91
CA TRP A 37 13.11 3.89 -23.76
C TRP A 37 12.68 2.45 -24.06
N ARG A 38 13.08 1.89 -25.20
CA ARG A 38 12.67 0.53 -25.60
C ARG A 38 13.09 -0.52 -24.59
N ASP A 39 14.26 -0.36 -23.98
CA ASP A 39 14.82 -1.27 -22.96
C ASP A 39 14.18 -1.09 -21.57
N TRP A 40 13.36 -0.07 -21.37
CA TRP A 40 12.65 0.16 -20.11
C TRP A 40 11.41 -0.73 -19.97
N PHE A 41 11.02 -1.42 -21.05
CA PHE A 41 9.90 -2.33 -21.07
C PHE A 41 10.34 -3.69 -21.61
N THR A 42 9.69 -4.75 -21.16
CA THR A 42 9.91 -6.09 -21.73
C THR A 42 8.90 -6.33 -22.85
N PHE A 43 9.37 -6.81 -24.01
CA PHE A 43 8.52 -7.21 -25.13
C PHE A 43 8.69 -8.70 -25.45
N SER A 44 7.62 -9.37 -25.87
CA SER A 44 7.64 -10.72 -26.40
C SER A 44 8.27 -10.78 -27.79
N GLU A 45 8.58 -11.98 -28.28
CA GLU A 45 9.06 -12.19 -29.66
C GLU A 45 8.05 -11.70 -30.72
N GLU A 46 6.76 -11.69 -30.38
CA GLU A 46 5.68 -11.15 -31.21
C GLU A 46 5.55 -9.62 -31.13
N GLY A 47 6.45 -8.96 -30.39
CA GLY A 47 6.48 -7.50 -30.22
C GLY A 47 5.45 -6.96 -29.22
N GLN A 48 4.80 -7.81 -28.43
CA GLN A 48 3.81 -7.38 -27.43
C GLN A 48 4.50 -7.03 -26.11
N ALA A 49 4.16 -5.88 -25.53
CA ALA A 49 4.67 -5.49 -24.22
C ALA A 49 4.13 -6.41 -23.11
N HIS A 50 5.00 -6.76 -22.17
CA HIS A 50 4.59 -7.40 -20.92
C HIS A 50 3.83 -6.39 -20.07
N ASN A 51 2.67 -6.80 -19.57
CA ASN A 51 1.76 -5.93 -18.85
C ASN A 51 1.49 -6.45 -17.44
N TRP A 52 1.16 -5.54 -16.52
CA TRP A 52 0.74 -5.93 -15.19
C TRP A 52 -0.60 -6.68 -15.24
N LEU A 53 -0.64 -7.91 -14.72
CA LEU A 53 -1.80 -8.83 -14.74
C LEU A 53 -2.51 -8.96 -16.10
N GLY A 54 -1.80 -8.71 -17.21
CA GLY A 54 -2.38 -8.73 -18.55
C GLY A 54 -3.16 -7.47 -18.95
N TYR A 55 -3.22 -6.44 -18.10
CA TYR A 55 -3.85 -5.16 -18.43
C TYR A 55 -3.01 -4.38 -19.43
N ALA A 56 -3.42 -4.39 -20.71
CA ALA A 56 -2.76 -3.71 -21.82
C ALA A 56 -2.50 -2.19 -21.61
N SER A 57 -3.21 -1.55 -20.69
CA SER A 57 -3.04 -0.15 -20.33
C SER A 57 -1.88 0.10 -19.34
N LEU A 58 -1.30 -0.97 -18.77
CA LEU A 58 -0.29 -0.92 -17.72
C LEU A 58 0.98 -1.68 -18.15
N PRO A 59 1.74 -1.14 -19.12
CA PRO A 59 3.01 -1.71 -19.53
C PRO A 59 4.00 -1.76 -18.35
N LYS A 60 4.59 -2.93 -18.15
CA LYS A 60 5.47 -3.20 -17.01
C LYS A 60 6.89 -2.71 -17.29
N LEU A 61 7.47 -2.03 -16.30
CA LEU A 61 8.84 -1.54 -16.35
C LEU A 61 9.85 -2.68 -16.09
N ASP A 62 11.01 -2.61 -16.76
CA ASP A 62 12.06 -3.62 -16.71
C ASP A 62 13.34 -3.10 -16.05
N TYR A 63 13.52 -3.47 -14.78
CA TYR A 63 14.63 -2.99 -13.94
C TYR A 63 16.01 -3.55 -14.31
N ARG A 64 16.13 -4.34 -15.38
CA ARG A 64 17.43 -4.70 -15.98
C ARG A 64 18.11 -3.47 -16.59
N SER A 65 17.32 -2.52 -17.09
CA SER A 65 17.86 -1.29 -17.66
C SER A 65 18.44 -0.41 -16.56
N THR A 66 19.74 -0.14 -16.63
CA THR A 66 20.41 0.75 -15.68
C THR A 66 19.94 2.20 -15.82
N SER A 67 19.54 2.63 -17.02
CA SER A 67 18.99 3.98 -17.22
C SER A 67 17.64 4.13 -16.53
N LEU A 68 16.77 3.11 -16.59
CA LEU A 68 15.53 3.09 -15.81
C LEU A 68 15.81 3.13 -14.30
N VAL A 69 16.72 2.30 -13.79
CA VAL A 69 17.09 2.30 -12.37
C VAL A 69 17.56 3.69 -11.91
N ASN A 70 18.36 4.36 -12.73
CA ASN A 70 18.81 5.73 -12.48
C ASN A 70 17.66 6.72 -12.48
N GLU A 71 16.70 6.59 -13.41
CA GLU A 71 15.52 7.47 -13.47
C GLU A 71 14.61 7.29 -12.25
N ILE A 72 14.38 6.05 -11.81
CA ILE A 72 13.45 5.76 -10.71
C ILE A 72 14.06 6.12 -9.35
N TYR A 73 15.26 5.64 -9.02
CA TYR A 73 15.81 5.82 -7.66
C TYR A 73 17.33 6.05 -7.56
N ALA A 74 18.16 5.51 -8.45
CA ALA A 74 19.61 5.56 -8.26
C ALA A 74 20.24 6.91 -8.65
N GLY A 75 19.64 7.64 -9.60
CA GLY A 75 20.11 8.94 -10.06
C GLY A 75 19.90 10.05 -9.04
N GLU A 76 20.68 11.13 -9.15
CA GLU A 76 20.53 12.30 -8.27
C GLU A 76 19.19 13.02 -8.46
N ASP A 77 18.72 13.08 -9.69
CA ASP A 77 17.44 13.68 -10.09
C ASP A 77 16.32 12.64 -10.26
N SER A 78 16.55 11.43 -9.75
CA SER A 78 15.56 10.35 -9.81
C SER A 78 14.23 10.73 -9.19
N ILE A 79 13.14 10.11 -9.67
CA ILE A 79 11.78 10.40 -9.22
C ILE A 79 11.66 10.28 -7.69
N VAL A 80 12.22 9.21 -7.11
CA VAL A 80 12.20 9.00 -5.65
C VAL A 80 12.87 10.15 -4.92
N ARG A 81 14.03 10.62 -5.38
CA ARG A 81 14.79 11.69 -4.71
C ARG A 81 14.23 13.08 -5.01
N HIS A 82 13.68 13.31 -6.21
CA HIS A 82 13.13 14.58 -6.64
C HIS A 82 12.07 15.11 -5.67
N TRP A 83 11.12 14.26 -5.27
CA TRP A 83 10.04 14.63 -4.35
C TRP A 83 10.47 14.70 -2.89
N LEU A 84 11.51 13.96 -2.50
CA LEU A 84 12.06 13.99 -1.13
C LEU A 84 12.99 15.19 -0.90
N LYS A 85 13.64 15.70 -1.96
CA LYS A 85 14.49 16.89 -1.92
C LYS A 85 13.64 18.17 -1.87
N ALA A 86 14.27 19.28 -1.45
CA ALA A 86 13.66 20.61 -1.55
C ALA A 86 13.37 20.95 -3.02
N PRO A 87 12.29 21.67 -3.34
CA PRO A 87 11.41 22.42 -2.43
C PRO A 87 10.23 21.61 -1.84
N TRP A 88 10.03 20.36 -2.26
CA TRP A 88 8.86 19.56 -1.90
C TRP A 88 8.98 18.93 -0.51
N SER A 89 10.12 18.29 -0.23
CA SER A 89 10.42 17.69 1.07
C SER A 89 9.33 16.76 1.60
N MET A 90 8.82 15.87 0.73
CA MET A 90 7.90 14.80 1.12
C MET A 90 8.55 13.90 2.17
N ASP A 91 7.76 13.17 2.96
CA ASP A 91 8.23 12.40 4.12
C ASP A 91 8.33 10.89 3.86
N GLY A 92 8.04 10.42 2.65
CA GLY A 92 8.10 8.99 2.35
C GLY A 92 7.33 8.56 1.11
N TRP A 93 7.35 7.24 0.90
CA TRP A 93 6.74 6.57 -0.25
C TRP A 93 5.95 5.33 0.19
N ARG A 94 4.71 5.21 -0.31
CA ARG A 94 3.97 3.94 -0.39
C ARG A 94 4.32 3.30 -1.72
N LEU A 95 4.81 2.07 -1.74
CA LEU A 95 5.19 1.36 -2.96
C LEU A 95 4.02 0.50 -3.46
N ASP A 96 3.51 0.84 -4.64
CA ASP A 96 2.42 0.12 -5.29
C ASP A 96 2.86 -1.25 -5.83
N VAL A 97 2.06 -2.29 -5.59
CA VAL A 97 2.29 -3.67 -6.06
C VAL A 97 3.76 -4.12 -5.91
N VAL A 98 4.32 -3.88 -4.72
CA VAL A 98 5.77 -4.01 -4.50
C VAL A 98 6.28 -5.42 -4.75
N HIS A 99 5.46 -6.46 -4.53
CA HIS A 99 5.83 -7.86 -4.71
C HIS A 99 6.08 -8.27 -6.17
N MET A 100 5.64 -7.48 -7.16
CA MET A 100 5.81 -7.80 -8.59
C MET A 100 6.90 -7.00 -9.28
N LEU A 101 7.47 -5.98 -8.62
CA LEU A 101 8.55 -5.17 -9.18
C LEU A 101 9.76 -6.05 -9.51
N GLY A 102 10.41 -5.84 -10.65
CA GLY A 102 11.61 -6.62 -10.96
C GLY A 102 11.99 -6.63 -12.42
N GLU A 103 12.75 -7.66 -12.76
CA GLU A 103 13.43 -7.76 -14.04
C GLU A 103 12.74 -8.70 -15.04
N GLY A 104 12.81 -8.35 -16.33
CA GLY A 104 12.43 -9.21 -17.46
C GLY A 104 10.95 -9.61 -17.47
N GLY A 105 10.06 -8.69 -17.13
CA GLY A 105 8.62 -8.93 -17.03
C GLY A 105 8.19 -9.70 -15.77
N GLY A 106 9.12 -10.30 -15.03
CA GLY A 106 8.90 -11.03 -13.78
C GLY A 106 9.21 -10.19 -12.54
N ALA A 107 9.27 -10.85 -11.37
CA ALA A 107 9.66 -10.25 -10.09
C ALA A 107 11.10 -10.64 -9.69
N ARG A 108 11.97 -10.91 -10.67
CA ARG A 108 13.37 -11.24 -10.40
C ARG A 108 14.10 -10.04 -9.81
N ASN A 109 15.02 -10.29 -8.87
CA ASN A 109 15.77 -9.28 -8.12
C ASN A 109 14.91 -8.22 -7.41
N ASN A 110 13.63 -8.51 -7.18
CA ASN A 110 12.68 -7.61 -6.53
C ASN A 110 13.26 -6.97 -5.25
N LEU A 111 13.69 -7.81 -4.30
CA LEU A 111 14.19 -7.36 -3.00
C LEU A 111 15.38 -6.41 -3.12
N GLN A 112 16.26 -6.63 -4.10
CA GLN A 112 17.40 -5.75 -4.36
C GLN A 112 16.94 -4.35 -4.79
N HIS A 113 15.97 -4.27 -5.71
CA HIS A 113 15.46 -2.98 -6.17
C HIS A 113 14.67 -2.25 -5.09
N ILE A 114 13.86 -2.97 -4.29
CA ILE A 114 13.14 -2.37 -3.16
C ILE A 114 14.13 -1.81 -2.12
N ALA A 115 15.15 -2.58 -1.76
CA ALA A 115 16.21 -2.09 -0.88
C ALA A 115 16.95 -0.88 -1.49
N GLY A 116 17.18 -0.87 -2.81
CA GLY A 116 17.77 0.26 -3.53
C GLY A 116 16.90 1.53 -3.46
N ILE A 117 15.58 1.40 -3.64
CA ILE A 117 14.62 2.51 -3.50
C ILE A 117 14.66 3.06 -2.07
N THR A 118 14.58 2.18 -1.07
CA THR A 118 14.60 2.59 0.35
C THR A 118 15.91 3.26 0.73
N GLN A 119 17.05 2.76 0.25
CA GLN A 119 18.35 3.39 0.47
C GLN A 119 18.43 4.77 -0.19
N ALA A 120 17.98 4.90 -1.45
CA ALA A 120 17.94 6.18 -2.15
C ALA A 120 17.04 7.20 -1.44
N ALA A 121 15.89 6.77 -0.93
CA ALA A 121 14.98 7.60 -0.16
C ALA A 121 15.64 8.09 1.14
N LYS A 122 16.26 7.18 1.91
CA LYS A 122 16.94 7.51 3.18
C LYS A 122 18.19 8.38 2.98
N GLN A 123 18.89 8.24 1.86
CA GLN A 123 20.01 9.11 1.49
C GLN A 123 19.54 10.55 1.20
N ALA A 124 18.40 10.71 0.53
CA ALA A 124 17.82 12.03 0.26
C ALA A 124 17.23 12.66 1.53
N GLN A 125 16.57 11.85 2.37
CA GLN A 125 15.96 12.28 3.62
C GLN A 125 16.02 11.14 4.64
N PRO A 126 16.85 11.23 5.70
CA PRO A 126 17.04 10.13 6.66
C PRO A 126 15.79 9.66 7.38
N GLU A 127 14.80 10.55 7.53
CA GLU A 127 13.51 10.28 8.16
C GLU A 127 12.43 9.80 7.16
N ALA A 128 12.79 9.59 5.88
CA ALA A 128 11.86 9.10 4.88
C ALA A 128 11.31 7.73 5.29
N PHE A 129 9.98 7.60 5.27
CA PHE A 129 9.27 6.37 5.62
C PHE A 129 8.83 5.63 4.36
N VAL A 130 9.37 4.44 4.13
CA VAL A 130 9.06 3.64 2.93
C VAL A 130 8.33 2.36 3.32
N PHE A 131 7.16 2.13 2.74
CA PHE A 131 6.40 0.91 2.96
C PHE A 131 5.68 0.45 1.70
N GLY A 132 5.56 -0.85 1.50
CA GLY A 132 4.94 -1.41 0.32
C GLY A 132 3.58 -2.03 0.55
N GLU A 133 2.86 -2.16 -0.55
CA GLU A 133 1.63 -2.93 -0.61
C GLU A 133 1.90 -4.43 -0.72
N HIS A 134 1.57 -5.14 0.35
CA HIS A 134 1.61 -6.59 0.40
C HIS A 134 0.24 -7.13 0.83
N PHE A 135 -0.52 -7.72 -0.10
CA PHE A 135 -1.67 -8.56 0.25
C PHE A 135 -1.21 -9.84 0.96
N GLY A 136 -0.01 -10.31 0.62
CA GLY A 136 0.61 -11.53 1.17
C GLY A 136 1.42 -11.32 2.44
N ASP A 137 2.37 -12.21 2.66
CA ASP A 137 3.26 -12.14 3.82
C ASP A 137 4.48 -11.26 3.55
N ALA A 138 4.47 -10.03 4.08
CA ALA A 138 5.57 -9.06 3.92
C ALA A 138 6.85 -9.38 4.73
N ARG A 139 6.87 -10.41 5.58
CA ARG A 139 7.99 -10.67 6.51
C ARG A 139 9.34 -10.79 5.82
N GLN A 140 9.39 -11.36 4.61
CA GLN A 140 10.64 -11.51 3.85
C GLN A 140 11.32 -10.17 3.54
N TRP A 141 10.54 -9.15 3.13
CA TRP A 141 11.07 -7.82 2.81
C TRP A 141 11.46 -7.05 4.06
N LEU A 142 10.64 -7.15 5.10
CA LEU A 142 10.89 -6.48 6.38
C LEU A 142 12.15 -7.04 7.06
N GLN A 143 12.32 -8.36 7.10
CA GLN A 143 13.51 -8.99 7.70
C GLN A 143 14.80 -8.70 6.95
N ALA A 144 14.72 -8.34 5.67
CA ALA A 144 15.86 -7.94 4.86
C ALA A 144 16.14 -6.43 4.92
N ASP A 145 15.42 -5.68 5.76
CA ASP A 145 15.46 -4.22 5.86
C ASP A 145 15.26 -3.51 4.51
N ALA A 146 14.52 -4.16 3.60
CA ALA A 146 14.20 -3.61 2.29
C ALA A 146 13.12 -2.51 2.40
N GLU A 147 12.30 -2.53 3.44
CA GLU A 147 11.19 -1.59 3.69
C GLU A 147 11.10 -1.29 5.20
N ASP A 148 10.61 -0.10 5.57
CA ASP A 148 10.40 0.27 6.99
C ASP A 148 9.14 -0.36 7.58
N ALA A 149 8.14 -0.63 6.74
CA ALA A 149 6.86 -1.23 7.09
C ALA A 149 6.16 -1.82 5.84
N ALA A 150 4.98 -2.40 6.04
CA ALA A 150 4.10 -2.85 4.96
C ALA A 150 2.64 -2.53 5.31
N MET A 151 1.79 -2.45 4.27
CA MET A 151 0.33 -2.47 4.44
C MET A 151 -0.08 -3.81 5.06
N ASN A 152 -0.61 -3.76 6.28
CA ASN A 152 -0.76 -4.93 7.14
C ASN A 152 -2.05 -5.71 6.89
N TYR A 153 -2.30 -6.10 5.64
CA TYR A 153 -3.49 -6.87 5.29
C TYR A 153 -3.52 -8.21 6.00
N ARG A 154 -2.41 -8.96 5.94
CA ARG A 154 -2.31 -10.31 6.51
C ARG A 154 -2.23 -10.35 8.04
N GLY A 155 -1.62 -9.36 8.67
CA GLY A 155 -1.42 -9.33 10.12
C GLY A 155 -2.49 -8.55 10.89
N PHE A 156 -3.31 -7.73 10.21
CA PHE A 156 -4.36 -6.94 10.85
C PHE A 156 -5.70 -7.03 10.11
N THR A 157 -5.77 -6.67 8.83
CA THR A 157 -7.04 -6.53 8.10
C THR A 157 -7.82 -7.85 8.00
N PHE A 158 -7.21 -8.92 7.49
CA PHE A 158 -7.91 -10.20 7.29
C PHE A 158 -8.32 -10.92 8.59
N PRO A 159 -7.49 -10.97 9.65
CA PRO A 159 -7.95 -11.48 10.95
C PRO A 159 -9.18 -10.73 11.48
N ILE A 160 -9.19 -9.39 11.35
CA ILE A 160 -10.31 -8.55 11.79
C ILE A 160 -11.56 -8.83 10.96
N TRP A 161 -11.43 -9.03 9.64
CA TRP A 161 -12.55 -9.40 8.78
C TRP A 161 -13.11 -10.77 9.12
N GLY A 162 -12.26 -11.80 9.28
CA GLY A 162 -12.71 -13.14 9.64
C GLY A 162 -13.45 -13.16 10.98
N PHE A 163 -13.02 -12.35 11.94
CA PHE A 163 -13.62 -12.32 13.28
C PHE A 163 -14.88 -11.44 13.36
N LEU A 164 -14.86 -10.24 12.77
CA LEU A 164 -15.94 -9.26 12.90
C LEU A 164 -16.94 -9.31 11.75
N ALA A 165 -16.47 -9.47 10.52
CA ALA A 165 -17.29 -9.47 9.31
C ALA A 165 -17.65 -10.90 8.80
N ASN A 166 -17.02 -11.94 9.36
CA ASN A 166 -17.18 -13.34 8.96
C ASN A 166 -16.85 -13.60 7.48
N THR A 167 -15.80 -12.97 6.97
CA THR A 167 -15.37 -13.09 5.57
C THR A 167 -13.86 -13.13 5.45
N ASP A 168 -13.37 -13.81 4.40
CA ASP A 168 -11.94 -13.89 4.07
C ASP A 168 -11.52 -12.89 2.98
N ILE A 169 -10.28 -13.01 2.51
CA ILE A 169 -9.70 -12.16 1.44
C ILE A 169 -10.47 -12.27 0.10
N SER A 170 -11.07 -13.42 -0.19
CA SER A 170 -11.83 -13.69 -1.41
C SER A 170 -13.30 -13.28 -1.30
N TYR A 171 -13.68 -12.68 -0.16
CA TYR A 171 -15.06 -12.43 0.24
C TYR A 171 -15.88 -13.70 0.49
N ASP A 172 -15.20 -14.84 0.67
CA ASP A 172 -15.86 -16.09 1.02
C ASP A 172 -16.24 -16.09 2.52
N PRO A 173 -17.37 -16.71 2.91
CA PRO A 173 -17.75 -16.78 4.31
C PRO A 173 -16.72 -17.54 5.14
N GLN A 174 -16.08 -16.84 6.08
CA GLN A 174 -15.11 -17.42 7.01
C GLN A 174 -15.41 -16.92 8.41
N LYS A 175 -15.70 -17.82 9.34
CA LYS A 175 -15.93 -17.47 10.74
C LYS A 175 -14.79 -17.99 11.60
N ILE A 176 -14.01 -17.08 12.16
CA ILE A 176 -13.00 -17.41 13.16
C ILE A 176 -13.47 -16.93 14.54
N ASP A 177 -13.09 -17.65 15.60
CA ASP A 177 -13.34 -17.20 16.97
C ASP A 177 -12.25 -16.23 17.45
N ALA A 178 -12.45 -15.67 18.65
CA ALA A 178 -11.53 -14.70 19.22
C ALA A 178 -10.13 -15.30 19.46
N GLN A 179 -10.06 -16.57 19.86
CA GLN A 179 -8.80 -17.26 20.12
C GLN A 179 -8.00 -17.46 18.83
N THR A 180 -8.66 -17.86 17.74
CA THR A 180 -8.05 -18.04 16.42
C THR A 180 -7.60 -16.70 15.85
N CYS A 181 -8.40 -15.65 15.99
CA CYS A 181 -8.04 -14.30 15.55
C CYS A 181 -6.76 -13.80 16.26
N MET A 182 -6.72 -13.89 17.60
CA MET A 182 -5.54 -13.52 18.38
C MET A 182 -4.33 -14.37 18.03
N ALA A 183 -4.48 -15.69 17.93
CA ALA A 183 -3.39 -16.59 17.56
C ALA A 183 -2.83 -16.28 16.16
N TRP A 184 -3.67 -15.91 15.19
CA TRP A 184 -3.21 -15.46 13.88
C TRP A 184 -2.37 -14.18 14.02
N MET A 185 -2.95 -13.14 14.64
CA MET A 185 -2.28 -11.85 14.77
C MET A 185 -0.94 -11.97 15.52
N ASP A 186 -0.88 -12.78 16.58
CA ASP A 186 0.34 -13.05 17.33
C ASP A 186 1.38 -13.84 16.53
N ASN A 187 0.96 -14.87 15.79
CA ASN A 187 1.88 -15.64 14.92
C ASN A 187 2.50 -14.77 13.83
N TYR A 188 1.72 -13.86 13.23
CA TYR A 188 2.24 -12.93 12.25
C TYR A 188 3.26 -11.97 12.90
N ARG A 189 2.86 -11.37 14.03
CA ARG A 189 3.68 -10.42 14.80
C ARG A 189 4.99 -11.04 15.30
N ALA A 190 4.98 -12.31 15.70
CA ALA A 190 6.15 -13.03 16.19
C ALA A 190 7.28 -13.13 15.15
N GLY A 191 6.97 -13.04 13.86
CA GLY A 191 7.96 -13.03 12.78
C GLY A 191 8.62 -11.67 12.52
N LEU A 192 8.23 -10.62 13.23
CA LEU A 192 8.70 -9.25 13.05
C LEU A 192 9.41 -8.75 14.31
N SER A 193 10.46 -7.95 14.15
CA SER A 193 11.08 -7.25 15.27
C SER A 193 10.11 -6.27 15.91
N HIS A 194 10.30 -5.94 17.19
CA HIS A 194 9.39 -5.02 17.88
C HIS A 194 9.28 -3.66 17.17
N GLN A 195 10.38 -3.13 16.62
CA GLN A 195 10.34 -1.87 15.87
C GLN A 195 9.49 -1.97 14.60
N GLN A 196 9.58 -3.08 13.86
CA GLN A 196 8.74 -3.32 12.68
C GLN A 196 7.27 -3.41 13.05
N GLN A 197 6.94 -4.16 14.12
CA GLN A 197 5.57 -4.28 14.62
C GLN A 197 4.92 -2.90 14.90
N LEU A 198 5.69 -1.96 15.46
CA LEU A 198 5.21 -0.62 15.78
C LEU A 198 5.05 0.29 14.55
N ARG A 199 5.65 -0.07 13.41
CA ARG A 199 5.63 0.71 12.16
C ARG A 199 4.63 0.16 11.13
N MET A 200 4.18 -1.08 11.27
CA MET A 200 3.20 -1.71 10.36
C MET A 200 1.97 -0.82 10.13
N PHE A 201 1.53 -0.71 8.88
CA PHE A 201 0.39 0.13 8.51
C PHE A 201 -0.91 -0.66 8.67
N ASN A 202 -1.66 -0.40 9.74
CA ASN A 202 -2.90 -1.12 10.03
C ASN A 202 -4.09 -0.39 9.42
N GLN A 203 -4.92 -1.08 8.66
CA GLN A 203 -6.12 -0.52 8.02
C GLN A 203 -7.27 -1.51 8.05
N LEU A 204 -8.50 -1.02 8.07
CA LEU A 204 -9.69 -1.88 8.02
C LEU A 204 -10.09 -2.23 6.58
N ASP A 205 -9.80 -1.35 5.64
CA ASP A 205 -10.07 -1.51 4.22
C ASP A 205 -9.16 -0.55 3.42
N SER A 206 -9.35 -0.51 2.10
CA SER A 206 -8.55 0.29 1.19
C SER A 206 -9.31 0.63 -0.10
N HIS A 207 -8.59 1.24 -1.05
CA HIS A 207 -9.08 1.49 -2.40
C HIS A 207 -9.15 0.23 -3.29
N ASP A 208 -8.60 -0.90 -2.83
CA ASP A 208 -8.59 -2.19 -3.55
C ASP A 208 -9.48 -3.25 -2.87
N THR A 209 -10.17 -2.86 -1.80
CA THR A 209 -11.09 -3.74 -1.09
C THR A 209 -12.46 -3.10 -0.92
N ALA A 210 -13.49 -3.91 -0.69
CA ALA A 210 -14.76 -3.39 -0.22
C ALA A 210 -14.60 -2.65 1.11
N ARG A 211 -15.47 -1.66 1.37
CA ARG A 211 -15.51 -0.94 2.63
C ARG A 211 -15.89 -1.91 3.76
N PHE A 212 -15.22 -1.80 4.90
CA PHE A 212 -15.44 -2.66 6.06
C PHE A 212 -16.87 -2.54 6.58
N LYS A 213 -17.47 -1.33 6.52
CA LYS A 213 -18.91 -1.15 6.82
C LYS A 213 -19.81 -2.04 5.95
N SER A 214 -19.52 -2.15 4.66
CA SER A 214 -20.28 -3.03 3.75
C SER A 214 -20.05 -4.50 4.05
N LEU A 215 -18.81 -4.88 4.40
CA LEU A 215 -18.48 -6.25 4.80
C LEU A 215 -19.22 -6.69 6.06
N LEU A 216 -19.45 -5.79 7.01
CA LEU A 216 -20.23 -6.11 8.21
C LEU A 216 -21.71 -6.39 7.91
N GLY A 217 -22.27 -5.85 6.82
CA GLY A 217 -23.64 -6.11 6.40
C GLY A 217 -24.67 -5.78 7.47
N LYS A 218 -25.27 -6.80 8.11
CA LYS A 218 -26.24 -6.62 9.21
C LYS A 218 -25.59 -6.39 10.58
N ASP A 219 -24.28 -6.66 10.70
CA ASP A 219 -23.50 -6.59 11.94
C ASP A 219 -22.74 -5.25 12.09
N VAL A 220 -23.25 -4.15 11.49
CA VAL A 220 -22.61 -2.80 11.57
C VAL A 220 -22.37 -2.34 13.01
N ALA A 221 -23.13 -2.86 13.98
CA ALA A 221 -22.90 -2.62 15.41
C ALA A 221 -21.50 -3.08 15.90
N ARG A 222 -20.79 -3.93 15.14
CA ARG A 222 -19.39 -4.32 15.41
C ARG A 222 -18.36 -3.32 14.89
N LEU A 223 -18.74 -2.34 14.07
CA LEU A 223 -17.82 -1.34 13.51
C LEU A 223 -17.08 -0.56 14.63
N PRO A 224 -17.74 -0.06 15.69
CA PRO A 224 -17.04 0.58 16.82
C PRO A 224 -15.95 -0.28 17.47
N LEU A 225 -16.15 -1.61 17.52
CA LEU A 225 -15.16 -2.53 18.07
C LEU A 225 -13.89 -2.57 17.21
N ALA A 226 -14.05 -2.62 15.89
CA ALA A 226 -12.92 -2.57 14.95
C ALA A 226 -12.13 -1.25 15.06
N VAL A 227 -12.84 -0.13 15.24
CA VAL A 227 -12.22 1.19 15.46
C VAL A 227 -11.40 1.20 16.75
N VAL A 228 -11.98 0.73 17.85
CA VAL A 228 -11.26 0.66 19.13
C VAL A 228 -10.01 -0.22 18.99
N TRP A 229 -10.12 -1.36 18.31
CA TRP A 229 -9.00 -2.27 18.05
C TRP A 229 -7.91 -1.61 17.20
N LEU A 230 -8.27 -0.94 16.09
CA LEU A 230 -7.34 -0.23 15.22
C LEU A 230 -6.47 0.78 15.99
N PHE A 231 -7.08 1.55 16.90
CA PHE A 231 -6.35 2.54 17.69
C PHE A 231 -5.66 1.99 18.94
N SER A 232 -5.96 0.76 19.36
CA SER A 232 -5.28 0.10 20.49
C SER A 232 -4.21 -0.89 20.07
N TRP A 233 -4.14 -1.26 18.78
CA TRP A 233 -3.15 -2.21 18.27
C TRP A 233 -1.78 -1.56 17.99
N PRO A 234 -0.66 -2.32 18.13
CA PRO A 234 0.66 -1.91 17.67
C PRO A 234 0.71 -1.65 16.17
N GLY A 235 1.41 -0.60 15.75
CA GLY A 235 1.47 -0.16 14.36
C GLY A 235 1.02 1.27 14.16
N VAL A 236 0.98 1.72 12.91
CA VAL A 236 0.45 3.00 12.50
C VAL A 236 -1.00 2.79 12.04
N PRO A 237 -2.02 3.28 12.78
CA PRO A 237 -3.40 3.19 12.32
C PRO A 237 -3.61 4.10 11.11
N CYS A 238 -4.12 3.52 10.04
CA CYS A 238 -4.53 4.19 8.81
C CYS A 238 -6.06 4.18 8.72
N ILE A 239 -6.62 5.34 8.42
CA ILE A 239 -8.06 5.52 8.21
C ILE A 239 -8.24 5.73 6.71
N TYR A 240 -9.02 4.87 6.06
CA TYR A 240 -9.41 5.12 4.68
C TYR A 240 -10.51 6.18 4.67
N TYR A 241 -10.34 7.23 3.87
CA TYR A 241 -11.19 8.42 3.95
C TYR A 241 -12.68 8.05 3.84
N GLY A 242 -13.50 8.56 4.76
CA GLY A 242 -14.92 8.25 4.79
C GLY A 242 -15.31 7.14 5.76
N ASP A 243 -14.38 6.28 6.19
CA ASP A 243 -14.67 5.26 7.21
C ASP A 243 -15.13 5.88 8.52
N GLU A 244 -14.52 7.01 8.89
CA GLU A 244 -14.81 7.73 10.12
C GLU A 244 -16.21 8.36 10.15
N VAL A 245 -16.82 8.57 8.97
CA VAL A 245 -18.20 9.04 8.81
C VAL A 245 -19.13 7.94 8.31
N GLY A 246 -18.64 6.70 8.18
CA GLY A 246 -19.42 5.53 7.84
C GLY A 246 -19.79 5.44 6.35
N VAL A 247 -18.90 5.78 5.43
CA VAL A 247 -19.08 5.52 4.01
C VAL A 247 -19.11 4.01 3.75
N ASP A 248 -20.08 3.55 2.96
CA ASP A 248 -20.20 2.17 2.51
C ASP A 248 -19.75 2.04 1.05
N GLY A 249 -19.44 0.83 0.60
CA GLY A 249 -18.99 0.56 -0.76
C GLY A 249 -18.62 -0.91 -0.97
N ASN A 250 -19.09 -1.49 -2.07
CA ASN A 250 -18.63 -2.81 -2.52
C ASN A 250 -17.20 -2.71 -3.07
N ASN A 251 -16.68 -3.79 -3.66
CA ASN A 251 -15.33 -3.80 -4.23
C ASN A 251 -15.13 -2.73 -5.32
N ASP A 252 -13.86 -2.48 -5.70
CA ASP A 252 -13.47 -1.50 -6.72
C ASP A 252 -14.35 -1.61 -7.99
N PRO A 253 -14.91 -0.50 -8.51
CA PRO A 253 -14.74 0.92 -8.12
C PRO A 253 -15.67 1.46 -7.04
N PHE A 254 -16.57 0.64 -6.50
CA PHE A 254 -17.62 1.11 -5.58
C PHE A 254 -17.10 1.49 -4.19
N CYS A 255 -15.87 1.10 -3.83
CA CYS A 255 -15.21 1.51 -2.60
C CYS A 255 -14.66 2.95 -2.65
N ARG A 256 -14.62 3.58 -3.84
CA ARG A 256 -14.03 4.90 -4.10
C ARG A 256 -15.08 6.01 -4.22
N LYS A 257 -16.14 5.95 -3.40
CA LYS A 257 -17.21 6.96 -3.42
C LYS A 257 -16.69 8.36 -3.03
N PRO A 258 -17.31 9.43 -3.55
CA PRO A 258 -17.02 10.79 -3.09
C PRO A 258 -17.25 10.93 -1.59
N PHE A 259 -16.42 11.74 -0.92
CA PHE A 259 -16.60 12.01 0.50
C PHE A 259 -17.92 12.79 0.73
N PRO A 260 -18.78 12.38 1.68
CA PRO A 260 -20.05 13.05 1.92
C PRO A 260 -19.82 14.33 2.75
N TRP A 261 -19.62 15.46 2.08
CA TRP A 261 -19.41 16.76 2.75
C TRP A 261 -20.65 17.32 3.45
N ASP A 262 -21.86 16.86 3.08
CA ASP A 262 -23.09 17.20 3.80
C ASP A 262 -23.07 16.53 5.20
N PRO A 263 -23.07 17.30 6.30
CA PRO A 263 -23.08 16.75 7.66
C PRO A 263 -24.27 15.83 7.94
N ALA A 264 -25.41 16.00 7.23
CA ALA A 264 -26.57 15.13 7.39
C ALA A 264 -26.33 13.69 6.91
N LEU A 265 -25.32 13.48 6.06
CA LEU A 265 -24.93 12.17 5.54
C LEU A 265 -23.81 11.50 6.36
N GLN A 266 -23.28 12.18 7.38
CA GLN A 266 -22.16 11.70 8.18
C GLN A 266 -22.64 11.04 9.48
N ASP A 267 -22.06 9.88 9.81
CA ASP A 267 -22.24 9.27 11.13
C ASP A 267 -21.41 10.04 12.19
N THR A 268 -22.07 11.00 12.85
CA THR A 268 -21.45 11.86 13.87
C THR A 268 -21.01 11.08 15.13
N GLN A 269 -21.67 9.97 15.46
CA GLN A 269 -21.30 9.15 16.62
C GLN A 269 -20.02 8.37 16.34
N LEU A 270 -19.91 7.81 15.13
CA LEU A 270 -18.70 7.13 14.67
C LEU A 270 -17.54 8.12 14.57
N LEU A 271 -17.74 9.29 13.99
CA LEU A 271 -16.72 10.34 13.90
C LEU A 271 -16.21 10.74 15.29
N ALA A 272 -17.12 10.92 16.25
CA ALA A 272 -16.76 11.22 17.64
C ALA A 272 -15.97 10.07 18.30
N LEU A 273 -16.23 8.81 17.94
CA LEU A 273 -15.43 7.67 18.40
C LEU A 273 -14.01 7.73 17.82
N TYR A 274 -13.84 7.89 16.51
CA TYR A 274 -12.52 8.04 15.88
C TYR A 274 -11.71 9.17 16.50
N GLN A 275 -12.33 10.33 16.71
CA GLN A 275 -11.67 11.48 17.35
C GLN A 275 -11.25 11.18 18.80
N ARG A 276 -12.10 10.50 19.59
CA ARG A 276 -11.75 10.10 20.96
C ARG A 276 -10.60 9.10 20.98
N MET A 277 -10.65 8.08 20.12
CA MET A 277 -9.62 7.05 20.05
C MET A 277 -8.27 7.60 19.57
N ALA A 278 -8.28 8.51 18.59
CA ALA A 278 -7.08 9.21 18.14
C ALA A 278 -6.46 10.06 19.26
N LYS A 279 -7.28 10.81 20.02
CA LYS A 279 -6.83 11.58 21.19
C LYS A 279 -6.25 10.67 22.27
N LEU A 280 -6.91 9.55 22.57
CA LEU A 280 -6.46 8.58 23.57
C LEU A 280 -5.11 7.96 23.17
N ARG A 281 -4.97 7.47 21.93
CA ARG A 281 -3.70 6.92 21.42
C ARG A 281 -2.57 7.95 21.48
N LYS A 282 -2.85 9.22 21.17
CA LYS A 282 -1.86 10.29 21.27
C LYS A 282 -1.46 10.55 22.73
N ALA A 283 -2.41 10.56 23.66
CA ALA A 283 -2.16 10.82 25.07
C ALA A 283 -1.39 9.68 25.78
N HIS A 284 -1.61 8.42 25.38
CA HIS A 284 -1.02 7.26 26.05
C HIS A 284 0.06 6.58 25.19
N GLN A 285 1.32 6.69 25.61
CA GLN A 285 2.44 6.01 24.94
C GLN A 285 2.29 4.48 24.93
N ALA A 286 1.61 3.89 25.92
CA ALA A 286 1.37 2.45 25.96
C ALA A 286 0.60 1.94 24.72
N LEU A 287 -0.30 2.75 24.15
CA LEU A 287 -1.02 2.38 22.93
C LEU A 287 -0.13 2.48 21.67
N ARG A 288 0.95 3.26 21.72
CA ARG A 288 1.85 3.53 20.58
C ARG A 288 3.12 2.70 20.58
N TYR A 289 3.66 2.38 21.76
CA TYR A 289 4.96 1.74 21.94
C TYR A 289 4.93 0.58 22.96
N GLY A 290 3.76 0.31 23.56
CA GLY A 290 3.62 -0.77 24.54
C GLY A 290 3.63 -2.15 23.90
N ALA A 291 3.93 -3.16 24.71
CA ALA A 291 3.78 -4.55 24.32
C ALA A 291 2.32 -5.00 24.49
N VAL A 292 1.81 -5.76 23.52
CA VAL A 292 0.57 -6.53 23.67
C VAL A 292 0.92 -7.88 24.30
N ARG A 293 0.28 -8.17 25.42
CA ARG A 293 0.36 -9.43 26.17
C ARG A 293 -0.99 -10.11 26.17
#